data_AF-A0A6J4Q9B2-F1
#
_entry.id   AF-A0A6J4Q9B2-F1
#
_cell.length_a   1.000
_cell.length_b   1.000
_cell.length_c   1.000
_cell.angle_alpha   90.00
_cell.angle_beta   90.00
_cell.angle_gamma   90.00
#
_symmetry.space_group_name_H-M   'P 1'
#
loop_
_entity.id
_entity.type
_entity.pdbx_description
1 polymer ?
#
loop_
_entity_poly.entity_id
_entity_poly.type
_entity_poly.pdbx_seq_one_letter_code
_entity_poly.pdbx_strand_id
1 'polypeptide(L)' 'MAETKTYREALREGMVHEMDQDESVVLMGEDIGVYGGTHLITDGLIDEY' A
#
# COMPACT_ATOMS: atom_id res chain seq x y z
N MET A 1 7.84 3.80 22.83
CA MET A 1 7.51 5.11 22.22
C MET A 1 6.96 4.82 20.84
N ALA A 2 6.04 5.63 20.32
CA ALA A 2 5.54 5.42 18.96
C ALA A 2 6.69 5.62 17.95
N GLU A 3 6.77 4.73 16.95
CA GLU A 3 7.72 4.85 15.85
C GLU A 3 7.37 6.09 15.00
N THR A 4 8.37 6.89 14.63
CA THR A 4 8.16 8.01 13.70
C THR A 4 8.10 7.47 12.28
N LYS A 5 6.98 7.72 11.59
CA LYS A 5 6.75 7.32 10.21
C LYS A 5 6.41 8.55 9.37
N THR A 6 6.79 8.53 8.10
CA THR A 6 6.23 9.42 7.10
C THR A 6 4.76 9.06 6.86
N TYR A 7 4.01 10.00 6.30
CA TYR A 7 2.62 9.75 5.93
C TYR A 7 2.48 8.63 4.88
N ARG A 8 3.45 8.53 3.96
CA ARG A 8 3.52 7.46 2.95
C ARG A 8 3.65 6.09 3.59
N GLU A 9 4.55 5.94 4.55
CA GLU A 9 4.78 4.67 5.27
C GLU A 9 3.53 4.27 6.06
N ALA A 10 2.92 5.21 6.78
CA ALA A 10 1.71 4.94 7.55
C ALA A 10 0.53 4.47 6.67
N LEU A 11 0.34 5.08 5.50
CA LEU A 11 -0.69 4.65 4.56
C LEU A 11 -0.39 3.27 3.96
N ARG A 12 0.86 3.02 3.54
CA ARG A 12 1.27 1.73 3.00
C ARG A 12 1.06 0.61 4.01
N GLU A 13 1.52 0.80 5.24
CA GLU A 13 1.37 -0.19 6.31
C GLU A 13 -0.10 -0.52 6.59
N GLY A 14 -0.97 0.49 6.58
CA GLY A 14 -2.41 0.27 6.73
C GLY A 14 -3.01 -0.57 5.60
N MET A 15 -2.63 -0.29 4.34
CA MET A 15 -3.12 -1.07 3.19
C MET A 15 -2.62 -2.51 3.24
N VAL A 16 -1.32 -2.71 3.45
CA VAL A 16 -0.69 -4.04 3.55
C VAL A 16 -1.31 -4.85 4.68
N HIS A 17 -1.52 -4.25 5.85
CA HIS A 17 -2.14 -4.94 6.99
C HIS A 17 -3.51 -5.51 6.63
N GLU A 18 -4.40 -4.72 6.04
CA GLU A 18 -5.74 -5.19 5.68
C GLU A 18 -5.70 -6.22 4.55
N MET A 19 -4.84 -6.03 3.54
CA MET A 19 -4.65 -7.00 2.44
C MET A 19 -4.10 -8.35 2.94
N ASP A 20 -3.24 -8.33 3.97
CA ASP A 20 -2.72 -9.56 4.61
C ASP A 20 -3.77 -10.29 5.47
N GLN A 21 -4.76 -9.56 6.01
CA GLN A 21 -5.79 -10.15 6.88
C GLN A 21 -7.00 -10.67 6.10
N ASP A 22 -7.31 -10.09 4.93
CA ASP A 22 -8.50 -10.43 4.14
C ASP A 22 -8.19 -10.43 2.64
N GLU A 23 -8.14 -11.63 2.04
CA GLU A 23 -7.87 -11.86 0.61
C GLU A 23 -8.94 -11.23 -0.32
N SER A 24 -10.08 -10.79 0.21
CA SER A 24 -11.11 -10.09 -0.57
C SER A 24 -10.82 -8.59 -0.75
N VAL A 25 -9.85 -8.04 0.00
CA VAL A 25 -9.42 -6.64 -0.12
C VAL A 25 -8.58 -6.49 -1.38
N VAL A 26 -8.99 -5.55 -2.23
CA VAL A 26 -8.28 -5.22 -3.48
C VAL A 26 -8.09 -3.73 -3.60
N LEU A 27 -6.99 -3.31 -4.23
CA LEU A 27 -6.73 -1.91 -4.58
C LEU A 27 -7.06 -1.68 -6.06
N MET A 28 -7.73 -0.57 -6.37
CA MET A 28 -8.04 -0.17 -7.73
C MET A 28 -7.93 1.34 -7.89
N GLY A 29 -7.31 1.80 -8.98
CA GLY A 29 -7.13 3.21 -9.28
C GLY A 29 -6.17 3.43 -10.46
N GLU A 30 -6.03 4.70 -10.86
CA GLU A 30 -5.10 5.10 -11.91
C GLU A 30 -3.65 5.03 -11.40
N ASP A 31 -2.75 4.45 -12.20
CA ASP A 31 -1.30 4.37 -11.95
C ASP A 31 -0.84 3.67 -10.65
N ILE A 32 -1.73 3.11 -9.84
CA ILE A 32 -1.36 2.50 -8.55
C ILE A 32 -0.72 1.10 -8.67
N GLY A 33 -0.80 0.47 -9.84
CA GLY A 33 -0.24 -0.86 -10.11
C GLY A 33 1.24 -0.79 -10.45
N VAL A 34 1.58 -1.05 -11.72
CA VAL A 34 2.98 -1.11 -12.23
C VAL A 34 3.80 0.16 -11.91
N TYR A 35 3.17 1.33 -11.83
CA TYR A 35 3.86 2.59 -11.51
C TYR A 35 3.96 2.87 -10.00
N GLY A 36 3.18 2.18 -9.14
CA GLY A 36 3.19 2.39 -7.69
C GLY A 36 2.48 3.66 -7.19
N GLY A 37 1.78 4.35 -8.09
CA GLY A 37 1.06 5.60 -7.84
C GLY A 37 1.96 6.84 -7.86
N THR A 38 1.36 8.02 -8.06
CA THR A 38 2.06 9.32 -8.13
C THR A 38 2.90 9.65 -6.89
N HIS A 39 2.54 9.05 -5.75
CA HIS A 39 3.25 9.20 -4.48
C HIS A 39 3.98 7.94 -4.02
N LEU A 40 4.08 6.88 -4.85
CA LEU A 40 4.80 5.64 -4.55
C LEU A 40 4.29 4.91 -3.28
N ILE A 41 3.01 5.08 -2.95
CA ILE A 41 2.40 4.46 -1.77
C ILE A 41 2.19 2.97 -2.00
N THR A 42 1.83 2.56 -3.21
CA THR A 42 1.52 1.17 -3.59
C THR A 42 2.63 0.52 -4.42
N ASP A 43 3.78 1.17 -4.55
CA ASP A 43 4.96 0.66 -5.26
C ASP A 43 5.32 -0.76 -4.80
N GLY A 44 5.44 -1.70 -5.74
CA GLY A 44 5.71 -3.12 -5.50
C GLY A 44 4.52 -3.98 -5.04
N LEU A 45 3.38 -3.40 -4.64
CA LEU A 45 2.24 -4.20 -4.15
C LEU A 45 1.62 -5.08 -5.24
N ILE A 46 1.66 -4.65 -6.51
CA ILE A 46 1.13 -5.41 -7.65
C ILE A 46 1.92 -6.71 -7.94
N ASP A 47 3.17 -6.79 -7.47
CA ASP A 47 3.99 -7.98 -7.61
C ASP A 47 3.85 -8.92 -6.39
N GLU A 48 3.40 -8.37 -5.26
CA GLU A 48 3.27 -9.08 -3.97
C GLU A 48 1.89 -9.73 -3.79
N TYR A 49 0.82 -9.13 -4.33
CA TYR A 49 -0.58 -9.58 -4.22
C TYR A 49 -1.23 -9.72 -5.61
#